data_AF-A0A1C5C828-F1
#
_entry.id   AF-A0A1C5C828-F1
#
_cell.length_a   1.000
_cell.length_b   1.000
_cell.length_c   1.000
_cell.angle_alpha   90.00
_cell.angle_beta   90.00
_cell.angle_gamma   90.00
#
_symmetry.space_group_name_H-M   'P 1'
#
loop_
_entity.id
_entity.type
_entity.pdbx_description
1 polymer ?
#
loop_
_entity_poly.entity_id
_entity_poly.type
_entity_poly.pdbx_seq_one_letter_code
_entity_poly.pdbx_strand_id
1 'polypeptide(L)'
;MPYPSPPRIPSGPRRRTLLASAAGAALLAGCTSGADSGGDSSATERARAQAAADSATLLGRYDAVLTAFPDLAERLRPLRTEVAAHAAAFREGTTPTATPSGSPPPRRPRYRYRRPRR
;
A
#
# COMPACT_ATOMS: atom_id res chain seq x y z
N MET A 1 -2.77 -43.27 -53.75
CA MET A 1 -1.37 -43.08 -53.29
C MET A 1 -1.05 -41.59 -53.33
N PRO A 2 -0.50 -40.96 -52.28
CA PRO A 2 -0.81 -41.00 -50.84
C PRO A 2 -1.60 -39.75 -50.38
N TYR A 3 -2.31 -39.85 -49.25
CA TYR A 3 -3.00 -38.72 -48.62
C TYR A 3 -1.99 -37.67 -48.08
N PRO A 4 -2.31 -36.36 -48.14
CA PRO A 4 -1.47 -35.33 -47.55
C PRO A 4 -1.46 -35.46 -46.02
N SER A 5 -0.26 -35.33 -45.44
CA SER A 5 -0.06 -35.40 -43.98
C SER A 5 -0.89 -34.32 -43.25
N PRO A 6 -1.50 -34.65 -42.10
CA PRO A 6 -2.24 -33.66 -41.33
C PRO A 6 -1.30 -32.61 -40.72
N PRO A 7 -1.75 -31.35 -40.55
CA PRO A 7 -0.97 -30.30 -39.93
C PRO A 7 -0.66 -30.65 -38.47
N ARG A 8 0.62 -30.65 -38.10
CA ARG A 8 1.05 -30.74 -36.71
C ARG A 8 0.61 -29.47 -35.98
N ILE A 9 -0.36 -29.61 -35.07
CA ILE A 9 -0.73 -28.57 -34.12
C ILE A 9 0.52 -28.21 -33.31
N PRO A 10 0.95 -26.93 -33.26
CA PRO A 10 2.04 -26.53 -32.40
C PRO A 10 1.65 -26.78 -30.94
N SER A 11 2.30 -27.76 -30.33
CA SER A 11 2.24 -28.06 -28.91
C SER A 11 2.63 -26.81 -28.11
N GLY A 12 1.65 -26.26 -27.39
CA GLY A 12 1.68 -25.45 -26.17
C GLY A 12 2.83 -24.46 -25.91
N PRO A 13 2.57 -23.39 -25.13
CA PRO A 13 3.61 -22.43 -24.76
C PRO A 13 4.79 -23.14 -24.09
N ARG A 14 5.99 -22.93 -24.65
CA ARG A 14 7.23 -23.53 -24.17
C ARG A 14 7.42 -23.20 -22.69
N ARG A 15 7.89 -24.16 -21.89
CA ARG A 15 8.17 -24.00 -20.45
C ARG A 15 9.00 -22.75 -20.08
N ARG A 16 9.74 -22.19 -21.05
CA ARG A 16 10.52 -20.96 -20.93
C ARG A 16 9.67 -19.69 -20.90
N THR A 17 8.50 -19.66 -21.56
CA THR A 17 7.59 -18.51 -21.53
C THR A 17 6.83 -18.41 -20.20
N LEU A 18 6.64 -19.52 -19.48
CA LEU A 18 6.06 -19.49 -18.12
C LEU A 18 7.02 -18.88 -17.09
N LEU A 19 8.33 -19.10 -17.23
CA LEU A 19 9.33 -18.50 -16.34
C LEU A 19 9.44 -16.98 -16.56
N ALA A 20 9.24 -16.49 -17.78
CA ALA A 20 9.18 -15.05 -18.05
C ALA A 20 7.97 -14.38 -17.40
N SER A 21 6.82 -15.06 -17.34
CA SER A 21 5.63 -14.57 -16.63
C SER A 21 5.78 -14.56 -15.10
N ALA A 22 6.61 -15.44 -14.54
CA ALA A 22 6.90 -15.46 -13.10
C ALA A 22 7.72 -14.25 -12.63
N ALA A 23 8.60 -13.71 -13.48
CA ALA A 23 9.35 -12.49 -13.17
C ALA A 23 8.45 -11.25 -13.09
N GLY A 24 7.37 -11.20 -13.89
CA GLY A 24 6.36 -10.14 -13.79
C GLY A 24 5.45 -10.27 -12.57
N ALA A 25 5.18 -11.51 -12.13
CA ALA A 25 4.41 -11.77 -10.91
C ALA A 25 5.23 -11.49 -9.63
N ALA A 26 6.57 -11.55 -9.65
CA ALA A 26 7.40 -11.22 -8.49
C ALA A 26 7.31 -9.73 -8.07
N LEU A 27 7.08 -8.82 -9.02
CA LEU A 27 6.82 -7.41 -8.72
C LEU A 27 5.40 -7.17 -8.17
N LEU A 28 4.45 -8.05 -8.48
CA LEU A 28 3.10 -8.07 -7.90
C LEU A 28 3.02 -8.90 -6.60
N ALA A 29 3.97 -9.81 -6.37
CA ALA A 29 4.13 -10.56 -5.13
C ALA A 29 4.64 -9.70 -3.97
N GLY A 30 5.16 -8.50 -4.25
CA GLY A 30 5.34 -7.46 -3.23
C GLY A 30 4.03 -6.92 -2.64
N CYS A 31 2.89 -7.16 -3.29
CA CYS A 31 1.56 -6.77 -2.82
C CYS A 31 0.69 -7.96 -2.40
N THR A 32 1.12 -9.21 -2.57
CA THR A 32 0.51 -10.36 -1.89
C THR A 32 1.44 -10.77 -0.75
N SER A 33 1.05 -10.42 0.47
CA SER A 33 1.65 -10.95 1.69
C SER A 33 1.45 -12.47 1.68
N GLY A 34 2.35 -13.19 1.04
CA GLY A 34 2.44 -14.64 1.05
C GLY A 34 2.59 -15.09 2.49
N ALA A 35 1.53 -15.67 3.02
CA ALA A 35 1.49 -16.29 4.33
C ALA A 35 2.29 -17.60 4.27
N ASP A 36 3.62 -17.49 4.28
CA ASP A 36 4.52 -18.58 4.63
C ASP A 36 5.23 -18.21 5.93
N SER A 37 4.61 -18.67 7.02
CA SER A 37 5.10 -18.55 8.39
C SER A 37 6.45 -19.24 8.55
N GLY A 38 7.54 -18.50 8.84
CA GLY A 38 8.71 -19.09 9.51
C GLY A 38 10.11 -18.54 9.25
N GLY A 39 10.33 -17.65 8.27
CA GLY A 39 11.60 -16.95 8.03
C GLY A 39 11.29 -15.82 7.06
N ASP A 40 11.66 -14.55 7.23
CA ASP A 40 12.94 -14.01 7.64
C ASP A 40 12.71 -12.68 8.37
N SER A 41 12.96 -12.62 9.68
CA SER A 41 12.95 -11.35 10.42
C SER A 41 13.82 -10.30 9.72
N SER A 42 14.96 -10.71 9.15
CA SER A 42 15.87 -9.84 8.41
C SER A 42 15.27 -9.26 7.11
N ALA A 43 14.39 -9.99 6.40
CA ALA A 43 13.74 -9.47 5.20
C ALA A 43 12.69 -8.43 5.57
N THR A 44 11.90 -8.69 6.61
CA THR A 44 10.92 -7.72 7.13
C THR A 44 11.58 -6.46 7.70
N GLU A 45 12.74 -6.59 8.35
CA GLU A 45 13.52 -5.46 8.85
C GLU A 45 14.05 -4.58 7.70
N ARG A 46 14.63 -5.19 6.65
CA ARG A 46 15.04 -4.46 5.44
C ARG A 46 13.86 -3.74 4.77
N ALA A 47 12.70 -4.39 4.68
CA ALA A 47 11.51 -3.77 4.12
C ALA A 47 11.05 -2.55 4.95
N ARG A 48 11.08 -2.64 6.28
CA ARG A 48 10.78 -1.49 7.16
C ARG A 48 11.81 -0.37 7.03
N ALA A 49 13.09 -0.70 6.94
CA ALA A 49 14.15 0.29 6.73
C ALA A 49 13.97 1.03 5.39
N GLN A 50 13.62 0.31 4.32
CA GLN A 50 13.31 0.91 3.03
C GLN A 50 12.08 1.82 3.11
N ALA A 51 11.00 1.36 3.74
CA ALA A 51 9.80 2.17 3.92
C ALA A 51 10.05 3.46 4.73
N ALA A 52 10.94 3.40 5.74
CA ALA A 52 11.39 4.57 6.49
C ALA A 52 12.17 5.56 5.62
N ALA A 53 13.05 5.07 4.74
CA ALA A 53 13.84 5.88 3.82
C ALA A 53 12.97 6.54 2.74
N ASP A 54 12.01 5.79 2.20
CA ASP A 54 11.06 6.31 1.19
C ASP A 54 10.16 7.39 1.79
N SER A 55 9.66 7.17 3.01
CA SER A 55 8.86 8.16 3.75
C SER A 55 9.66 9.44 4.04
N ALA A 56 10.93 9.32 4.42
CA ALA A 56 11.81 10.49 4.61
C ALA A 56 12.09 11.24 3.31
N THR A 57 12.27 10.52 2.19
CA THR A 57 12.42 11.13 0.87
C THR A 57 11.16 11.89 0.46
N LEU A 58 9.98 11.34 0.77
CA LEU A 58 8.71 12.01 0.51
C LEU A 58 8.57 13.31 1.33
N LEU A 59 9.00 13.33 2.59
CA LEU A 59 9.05 14.57 3.39
C LEU A 59 9.91 15.64 2.72
N GLY A 60 11.09 15.27 2.23
CA GLY A 60 11.98 16.19 1.51
C GLY A 60 11.32 16.81 0.26
N ARG A 61 10.45 16.06 -0.43
CA ARG A 61 9.67 16.61 -1.54
C ARG A 61 8.61 17.61 -1.06
N TYR A 62 7.92 17.32 0.04
CA TYR A 62 6.98 18.28 0.63
C TYR A 62 7.70 19.55 1.13
N ASP A 63 8.88 19.42 1.74
CA ASP A 63 9.76 20.54 2.09
C ASP A 63 10.06 21.46 0.90
N ALA A 64 10.49 20.85 -0.22
CA ALA A 64 10.81 21.60 -1.43
C ALA A 64 9.58 22.32 -2.00
N VAL A 65 8.42 21.65 -2.02
CA VAL A 65 7.15 22.25 -2.46
C VAL A 65 6.76 23.42 -1.56
N LEU A 66 6.89 23.29 -0.25
CA LEU A 66 6.59 24.36 0.71
C LEU A 66 7.53 25.55 0.57
N THR A 67 8.78 25.30 0.22
CA THR A 67 9.77 26.35 -0.07
C THR A 67 9.41 27.11 -1.35
N ALA A 68 8.94 26.41 -2.39
CA ALA A 68 8.53 27.02 -3.66
C ALA A 68 7.15 27.69 -3.61
N PHE A 69 6.23 27.17 -2.78
CA PHE A 69 4.83 27.58 -2.71
C PHE A 69 4.38 27.78 -1.25
N PRO A 70 4.81 28.87 -0.59
CA PRO A 70 4.49 29.12 0.82
C PRO A 70 2.98 29.27 1.06
N ASP A 71 2.21 29.72 0.07
CA ASP A 71 0.76 29.88 0.17
C ASP A 71 0.00 28.55 0.41
N LEU A 72 0.63 27.41 0.10
CA LEU A 72 0.06 26.08 0.34
C LEU A 72 0.41 25.52 1.73
N ALA A 73 1.21 26.23 2.54
CA ALA A 73 1.74 25.74 3.80
C ALA A 73 0.66 25.35 4.80
N GLU A 74 -0.38 26.18 4.97
CA GLU A 74 -1.48 25.89 5.90
C GLU A 74 -2.23 24.60 5.53
N ARG A 75 -2.37 24.31 4.24
CA ARG A 75 -3.09 23.12 3.75
C ARG A 75 -2.23 21.86 3.79
N LEU A 76 -0.92 21.99 3.55
CA LEU A 76 0.01 20.87 3.47
C LEU A 76 0.64 20.50 4.83
N ARG A 77 0.64 21.40 5.81
CA ARG A 77 1.21 21.14 7.14
C ARG A 77 0.61 19.90 7.83
N PRO A 78 -0.72 19.68 7.86
CA PRO A 78 -1.28 18.46 8.46
C PRO A 78 -0.83 17.19 7.74
N LEU A 79 -0.81 17.21 6.40
CA LEU A 79 -0.38 16.06 5.59
C LEU A 79 1.09 15.72 5.86
N ARG A 80 1.94 16.74 5.98
CA ARG A 80 3.35 16.57 6.29
C ARG A 80 3.56 15.99 7.69
N THR A 81 2.79 16.42 8.69
CA THR A 81 2.87 15.89 10.06
C THR A 81 2.58 14.39 10.08
N GLU A 82 1.55 13.94 9.36
CA GLU A 82 1.21 12.50 9.27
C GLU A 82 2.33 11.69 8.60
N VAL A 83 2.95 12.21 7.53
CA VAL A 83 4.07 11.53 6.86
C VAL A 83 5.29 11.45 7.80
N ALA A 84 5.53 12.48 8.61
CA ALA A 84 6.59 12.46 9.62
C ALA A 84 6.33 11.42 10.71
N ALA A 85 5.09 11.31 11.18
CA ALA A 85 4.67 10.26 12.11
C ALA A 85 4.84 8.86 11.50
N HIS A 86 4.54 8.68 10.22
CA HIS A 86 4.71 7.41 9.52
C HIS A 86 6.19 7.01 9.37
N ALA A 87 7.05 7.97 9.03
CA ALA A 87 8.49 7.75 8.97
C ALA A 87 9.07 7.39 10.34
N ALA A 88 8.57 7.99 11.43
CA ALA A 88 8.95 7.65 12.79
C ALA A 88 8.48 6.23 13.16
N ALA A 89 7.22 5.88 12.86
CA ALA A 89 6.67 4.56 13.14
C ALA A 89 7.46 3.42 12.49
N PHE A 90 7.97 3.61 11.26
CA PHE A 90 8.82 2.60 10.62
C PHE A 90 10.20 2.46 11.27
N ARG A 91 10.72 3.53 11.89
CA ARG A 91 12.05 3.53 12.54
C ARG A 91 12.01 2.95 13.94
N GLU A 92 10.97 3.26 14.69
CA GLU A 92 10.89 2.93 16.11
C GLU A 92 10.56 1.45 16.36
N GLY A 93 10.16 0.70 15.32
CA GLY A 93 9.85 -0.73 15.43
C GLY A 93 8.72 -1.01 16.44
N THR A 94 7.93 0.01 16.77
CA THR A 94 6.94 -0.02 17.83
C THR A 94 5.71 -0.80 17.40
N THR A 95 5.21 -1.61 18.33
CA THR A 95 3.91 -2.28 18.22
C THR A 95 2.85 -1.25 17.80
N PRO A 96 2.02 -1.54 16.80
CA PRO A 96 1.08 -0.57 16.25
C PRO A 96 0.15 -0.06 17.34
N THR A 97 0.33 1.19 17.75
CA THR A 97 -0.68 1.89 18.54
C THR A 97 -1.71 2.38 17.53
N ALA A 98 -2.88 1.74 17.50
CA ALA A 98 -3.95 2.14 16.61
C ALA A 98 -4.41 3.56 16.96
N THR A 99 -3.97 4.55 16.18
CA THR A 99 -4.55 5.89 16.22
C THR A 99 -5.99 5.77 15.70
N PRO A 100 -7.01 6.24 16.43
CA PRO A 100 -8.38 6.21 15.92
C PRO A 100 -8.49 7.12 14.69
N SER A 101 -8.35 6.51 13.51
CA SER A 101 -8.62 7.16 12.23
C SER A 101 -10.13 7.33 12.10
N GLY A 102 -10.63 8.51 12.46
CA GLY A 102 -12.00 8.87 12.19
C GLY A 102 -12.48 10.02 13.06
N SER A 103 -12.60 11.20 12.45
CA SER A 103 -13.53 12.23 12.94
C SER A 103 -14.87 11.55 13.23
N PRO A 104 -15.37 11.56 14.49
CA PRO A 104 -16.64 10.94 14.79
C PRO A 104 -17.72 11.60 13.93
N PRO A 105 -18.61 10.84 13.27
CA PRO A 105 -19.70 11.44 12.52
C PRO A 105 -20.56 12.28 13.47
N PRO A 106 -21.07 13.45 13.05
CA PRO A 106 -21.89 14.27 13.91
C PRO A 106 -23.08 13.44 14.40
N ARG A 107 -23.20 13.31 15.73
CA ARG A 107 -24.33 12.66 16.38
C ARG A 107 -25.60 13.41 15.96
N ARG A 108 -26.38 12.83 15.05
CA ARG A 108 -27.71 13.36 14.73
C ARG A 108 -28.57 13.30 15.99
N PRO A 109 -29.23 14.40 16.39
CA PRO A 109 -30.16 14.37 17.51
C PRO A 109 -31.29 13.39 17.17
N ARG A 110 -31.54 12.44 18.08
CA ARG A 110 -32.71 11.57 17.98
C ARG A 110 -33.94 12.42 18.26
N TYR A 111 -34.62 12.85 17.20
CA TYR A 111 -35.96 13.41 17.32
C TYR A 111 -36.89 12.33 17.88
N ARG A 112 -37.20 12.47 19.17
CA ARG A 112 -38.16 11.61 19.87
C ARG A 112 -39.55 12.08 19.43
N TYR A 113 -40.12 11.44 18.41
CA TYR A 113 -41.53 11.66 18.08
C TYR A 113 -42.39 11.25 19.28
N ARG A 114 -42.92 12.24 19.99
CA ARG A 114 -43.91 12.09 21.06
C ARG A 114 -45.25 11.75 20.40
N ARG A 115 -45.65 10.47 20.45
CA ARG A 115 -46.99 10.05 20.02
C ARG A 115 -48.05 10.78 20.87
N PRO A 116 -49.11 11.36 20.27
CA PRO A 116 -50.24 11.86 21.03
C PRO A 116 -51.06 10.67 21.57
N ARG A 117 -51.45 10.74 22.85
CA ARG A 117 -52.39 9.80 23.45
C ARG A 117 -53.79 10.11 22.89
N ARG A 118 -54.47 9.07 22.41
CA ARG A 118 -55.93 9.08 22.19
C ARG A 118 -56.65 9.08 23.52
#